data_AF-A0A929C4T9-F1
#
_entry.id   AF-A0A929C4T9-F1
#
_cell.length_a   1.000
_cell.length_b   1.000
_cell.length_c   1.000
_cell.angle_alpha   90.00
_cell.angle_beta   90.00
_cell.angle_gamma   90.00
#
_symmetry.space_group_name_H-M   'P 1'
#
loop_
_entity.id
_entity.type
_entity.pdbx_description
1 polymer ?
#
loop_
_entity_poly.entity_id
_entity_poly.type
_entity_poly.pdbx_seq_one_letter_code
_entity_poly.pdbx_strand_id
1 'polypeptide(L)' 'MSDLIKAVEAPENTSLPELNPGDSVSVHFRIREGERERVQEFKGVVIRIRKGGNNANITVRRTASHGIGVE' A
#
# COMPACT_ATOMS: atom_id res chain seq x y z
N MET A 1 16.32 24.10 4.72
CA MET A 1 15.09 23.47 5.27
C MET A 1 14.82 22.14 4.59
N SER A 2 14.92 22.07 3.26
CA SER A 2 14.86 20.85 2.42
C SER A 2 15.83 19.74 2.85
N ASP A 3 17.08 20.08 3.19
CA ASP A 3 18.12 19.08 3.48
C ASP A 3 17.93 18.38 4.82
N LEU A 4 17.32 19.07 5.80
CA LEU A 4 16.99 18.48 7.10
C LEU A 4 15.83 17.48 6.98
N ILE A 5 14.88 17.72 6.08
CA ILE A 5 13.77 16.80 5.83
C ILE A 5 14.30 15.50 5.20
N LYS A 6 15.18 15.62 4.20
CA LYS A 6 15.83 14.45 3.58
C LYS A 6 16.62 13.60 4.58
N ALA A 7 17.23 14.21 5.58
CA ALA A 7 17.98 13.48 6.61
C ALA A 7 17.10 12.60 7.52
N VAL A 8 15.78 12.87 7.57
CA VAL A 8 14.79 12.12 8.36
C VAL A 8 13.96 11.18 7.48
N GLU A 9 14.04 11.30 6.16
CA GLU A 9 13.40 10.36 5.24
C GLU A 9 13.99 8.96 5.40
N ALA A 10 13.12 7.95 5.32
CA ALA A 10 13.55 6.58 5.42
C ALA A 10 14.20 6.18 4.08
N PRO A 11 15.18 5.26 4.09
CA PRO A 11 15.73 4.74 2.85
C PRO A 11 14.62 4.09 2.01
N GLU A 12 14.67 4.30 0.69
CA GLU A 12 13.70 3.70 -0.23
C GLU A 12 13.74 2.17 -0.12
N ASN A 13 12.56 1.56 -0.07
CA ASN A 13 12.46 0.10 -0.07
C ASN A 13 12.60 -0.43 -1.50
N THR A 14 13.80 -0.90 -1.84
CA THR A 14 14.15 -1.43 -3.16
C THR A 14 13.50 -2.77 -3.50
N SER A 15 12.83 -3.42 -2.53
CA SER A 15 12.15 -4.70 -2.76
C SER A 15 10.74 -4.56 -3.34
N LEU A 16 10.21 -3.34 -3.45
CA LEU A 16 8.88 -3.11 -4.01
C LEU A 16 8.94 -3.07 -5.55
N PRO A 17 7.98 -3.71 -6.24
CA PRO A 17 7.88 -3.60 -7.69
C PRO A 17 7.48 -2.17 -8.09
N GLU A 18 7.82 -1.77 -9.31
CA GLU A 18 7.22 -0.58 -9.91
C GLU A 18 5.71 -0.82 -10.12
N LEU A 19 4.90 0.14 -9.67
CA LEU A 19 3.44 0.08 -9.73
C LEU A 19 2.91 1.24 -10.57
N ASN A 20 1.87 0.96 -11.34
CA ASN A 20 1.13 1.93 -12.13
C ASN A 20 -0.38 1.83 -11.88
N PRO A 21 -1.15 2.91 -12.06
CA PRO A 21 -2.60 2.82 -12.10
C PRO A 21 -3.06 1.85 -13.19
N GLY A 22 -3.96 0.92 -12.84
CA GLY A 22 -4.41 -0.18 -13.70
C GLY A 22 -3.82 -1.54 -13.34
N ASP A 23 -2.71 -1.57 -12.57
CA ASP A 23 -2.08 -2.84 -12.19
C ASP A 23 -2.94 -3.62 -11.19
N SER A 24 -3.00 -4.94 -11.38
CA SER A 24 -3.61 -5.86 -10.41
C SER A 24 -2.58 -6.26 -9.38
N VAL A 25 -2.86 -5.98 -8.11
CA VAL A 25 -1.94 -6.19 -6.99
C VAL A 25 -2.57 -7.06 -5.91
N SER A 26 -1.71 -7.73 -5.14
CA SER A 26 -2.07 -8.47 -3.94
C SER A 26 -1.30 -7.90 -2.75
N VAL A 27 -2.01 -7.16 -1.90
CA VAL A 27 -1.43 -6.50 -0.72
C VAL A 27 -1.64 -7.38 0.50
N HIS A 28 -0.57 -7.75 1.18
CA HIS A 28 -0.61 -8.62 2.36
C HIS A 28 -0.50 -7.80 3.63
N PHE A 29 -1.60 -7.69 4.37
CA PHE A 29 -1.63 -7.02 5.67
C PHE A 29 -1.29 -8.01 6.77
N ARG A 30 -0.29 -7.71 7.59
CA ARG A 30 -0.09 -8.40 8.87
C ARG A 30 -0.98 -7.73 9.91
N ILE A 31 -2.03 -8.43 10.32
CA ILE A 31 -3.01 -7.96 11.30
C ILE A 31 -2.71 -8.64 12.63
N ARG A 32 -2.56 -7.83 13.68
CA ARG A 32 -2.37 -8.29 15.06
C ARG A 32 -3.56 -7.87 15.90
N GLU A 33 -4.28 -8.85 16.44
CA GLU A 33 -5.46 -8.68 17.29
C GLU A 33 -5.14 -9.30 18.66
N GLY A 34 -4.62 -8.48 19.59
CA GLY A 34 -4.11 -8.95 20.88
C GLY A 34 -2.87 -9.84 20.72
N GLU A 35 -3.00 -11.11 21.12
CA GLU A 35 -1.93 -12.12 20.99
C GLU A 35 -1.98 -12.89 19.66
N ARG A 36 -3.06 -12.76 18.88
CA ARG A 36 -3.18 -13.47 17.60
C ARG A 36 -2.67 -12.61 16.46
N GLU A 37 -1.86 -13.20 15.59
CA GLU A 37 -1.39 -12.59 14.35
C GLU A 37 -1.88 -13.40 13.15
N ARG A 38 -2.34 -12.70 12.10
CA ARG A 38 -2.73 -13.29 10.82
C ARG A 38 -2.26 -12.42 9.66
N VAL A 39 -2.06 -13.03 8.50
CA VAL A 39 -1.84 -12.30 7.25
C VAL A 39 -3.16 -12.31 6.46
N GLN A 40 -3.64 -11.13 6.10
CA GLN A 40 -4.83 -10.96 5.27
C GLN A 40 -4.45 -10.42 3.89
N GLU A 41 -4.92 -11.08 2.85
CA GLU A 41 -4.73 -10.66 1.47
C GLU A 41 -5.82 -9.67 1.03
N PHE A 42 -5.39 -8.54 0.47
CA PHE A 42 -6.23 -7.59 -0.23
C PHE A 42 -5.81 -7.53 -1.70
N LYS A 43 -6.50 -8.33 -2.51
CA LYS A 43 -6.31 -8.36 -3.96
C LYS A 43 -7.26 -7.39 -4.67
N GLY A 44 -6.73 -6.57 -5.57
CA GLY A 44 -7.51 -5.57 -6.30
C GLY A 44 -6.70 -4.86 -7.40
N VAL A 45 -7.26 -3.79 -7.94
CA VAL A 45 -6.63 -2.96 -8.99
C VAL A 45 -6.20 -1.63 -8.39
N VAL A 46 -4.97 -1.20 -8.68
CA VAL A 46 -4.48 0.13 -8.30
C VAL A 46 -5.24 1.19 -9.10
N ILE A 47 -5.94 2.08 -8.43
CA ILE A 47 -6.67 3.20 -9.08
C ILE A 47 -5.94 4.52 -8.95
N ARG A 48 -5.02 4.63 -7.99
CA ARG A 48 -4.27 5.85 -7.72
C ARG A 48 -2.93 5.53 -7.08
N ILE A 49 -1.92 6.32 -7.46
CA ILE A 49 -0.61 6.35 -6.83
C ILE A 49 -0.29 7.81 -6.49
N ARG A 50 0.07 8.06 -5.23
CA ARG A 50 0.53 9.37 -4.75
C ARG A 50 2.01 9.25 -4.38
N LYS A 51 2.86 10.01 -5.07
CA LYS A 51 4.28 10.13 -4.74
C LYS A 51 4.48 11.13 -3.58
N GLY A 52 5.48 10.90 -2.74
CA GLY A 52 5.77 11.79 -1.61
C GLY A 52 6.80 11.26 -0.60
N GLY A 53 7.82 10.53 -1.06
CA GLY A 53 8.82 9.89 -0.19
C GLY A 53 8.13 8.94 0.81
N ASN A 54 8.40 9.12 2.10
CA ASN A 54 7.78 8.36 3.19
C ASN A 54 6.24 8.47 3.23
N ASN A 55 5.66 9.56 2.70
CA ASN A 55 4.22 9.77 2.67
C ASN A 55 3.56 9.29 1.35
N ALA A 56 4.30 8.54 0.53
CA ALA A 56 3.76 7.90 -0.66
C ALA A 56 2.69 6.87 -0.28
N ASN A 57 1.64 6.76 -1.10
CA ASN A 57 0.60 5.76 -0.92
C ASN A 57 -0.02 5.33 -2.26
N ILE A 58 -0.70 4.19 -2.21
CA ILE A 58 -1.51 3.66 -3.32
C ILE A 58 -2.94 3.46 -2.83
N THR A 59 -3.89 3.57 -3.75
CA THR A 59 -5.30 3.22 -3.49
C THR A 59 -5.63 2.02 -4.37
N VAL A 60 -6.12 0.95 -3.75
CA VAL A 60 -6.42 -0.31 -4.42
C VAL A 60 -7.92 -0.56 -4.30
N ARG A 61 -8.61 -0.69 -5.43
CA ARG A 61 -10.03 -0.99 -5.47
C ARG A 61 -10.25 -2.48 -5.68
N ARG A 62 -11.17 -3.06 -4.92
CA ARG A 62 -11.66 -4.43 -5.16
C ARG A 62 -13.17 -4.53 -4.99
N THR A 63 -13.75 -5.56 -5.61
CA THR A 63 -15.12 -5.97 -5.29
C THR A 63 -15.05 -6.96 -4.14
N ALA A 64 -15.64 -6.61 -2.99
CA ALA A 64 -15.75 -7.50 -1.85
C ALA A 64 -16.78 -8.61 -2.11
N SER A 65 -16.86 -9.56 -1.18
CA SER A 65 -17.99 -10.49 -1.14
C SER A 65 -19.30 -9.70 -1.13
N HIS A 66 -20.32 -10.20 -1.82
CA HIS A 66 -21.63 -9.55 -2.01
C HIS A 66 -21.66 -8.41 -3.04
N GLY A 67 -20.62 -8.25 -3.87
CA GLY A 67 -20.66 -7.32 -5.00
C GLY A 67 -20.47 -5.84 -4.64
N ILE A 68 -20.06 -5.55 -3.39
CA ILE A 68 -19.84 -4.18 -2.90
C ILE A 68 -18.41 -3.75 -3.23
N GLY A 69 -18.24 -2.57 -3.82
CA GLY A 69 -16.93 -1.98 -4.08
C GLY A 69 -16.29 -1.48 -2.78
N VAL A 70 -15.01 -1.80 -2.58
CA VAL A 70 -14.20 -1.37 -1.43
C VAL A 70 -12.85 -0.83 -1.94
N GLU A 71 -12.35 0.24 -1.33
CA GLU A 71 -11.09 0.92 -1.63
C GLU A 71 -10.26 1.15 -0.36
#